data_AF-A0A927I186-F1
#
_entry.id   AF-A0A927I186-F1
#
_cell.length_a   1.000
_cell.length_b   1.000
_cell.length_c   1.000
_cell.angle_alpha   90.00
_cell.angle_beta   90.00
_cell.angle_gamma   90.00
#
_symmetry.space_group_name_H-M   'P 1'
#
loop_
_entity.id
_entity.type
_entity.pdbx_description
1 polymer ?
#
loop_
_entity_poly.entity_id
_entity_poly.type
_entity_poly.pdbx_seq_one_letter_code
_entity_poly.pdbx_strand_id
1 'polypeptide(L)'
;MAGGLLLIAFTLALPGDSLDRGTLRLLAENGASEEAMAVTLGCIGSMRAVALFANGKLPVYGPLMRYAGSFVGAFVWMMLMLPLVYDSLLSGKVSIFVPLLGMLTLGELISVYRAVRDGGFRRR
;
A
#
# COMPACT_ATOMS: atom_id res chain seq x y z
N MET A 1 -2.71 -3.42 4.48
CA MET A 1 -3.89 -3.98 3.81
C MET A 1 -3.47 -4.55 2.47
N ALA A 2 -3.29 -5.88 2.39
CA ALA A 2 -2.94 -6.55 1.13
C ALA A 2 -4.05 -6.42 0.07
N GLY A 3 -5.33 -6.48 0.49
CA GLY A 3 -6.47 -6.38 -0.42
C GLY A 3 -6.51 -5.07 -1.21
N GLY A 4 -6.20 -3.94 -0.58
CA GLY A 4 -6.17 -2.65 -1.30
C GLY A 4 -5.13 -2.62 -2.43
N LEU A 5 -3.93 -3.17 -2.19
CA LEU A 5 -2.88 -3.24 -3.20
C LEU A 5 -3.29 -4.14 -4.37
N LEU A 6 -3.89 -5.29 -4.08
CA LEU A 6 -4.37 -6.22 -5.10
C LEU A 6 -5.54 -5.64 -5.91
N LEU A 7 -6.49 -4.97 -5.27
CA LEU A 7 -7.62 -4.35 -5.98
C LEU A 7 -7.15 -3.25 -6.93
N ILE A 8 -6.20 -2.42 -6.53
CA ILE A 8 -5.62 -1.40 -7.41
C ILE A 8 -4.83 -2.07 -8.54
N ALA A 9 -4.02 -3.09 -8.24
CA ALA A 9 -3.27 -3.84 -9.24
C ALA A 9 -4.18 -4.45 -10.32
N PHE A 10 -5.28 -5.11 -9.91
CA PHE A 10 -6.25 -5.66 -10.85
C PHE A 10 -6.96 -4.58 -11.64
N THR A 11 -7.30 -3.45 -11.01
CA THR A 11 -7.94 -2.32 -11.71
C THR A 11 -7.03 -1.77 -12.80
N LEU A 12 -5.74 -1.56 -12.51
CA LEU A 12 -4.75 -1.08 -13.49
C LEU A 12 -4.45 -2.11 -14.59
N ALA A 13 -4.72 -3.39 -14.36
CA ALA A 13 -4.55 -4.44 -15.36
C ALA A 13 -5.79 -4.62 -16.29
N LEU A 14 -6.91 -3.97 -15.98
CA LEU A 14 -8.09 -4.00 -16.84
C LEU A 14 -7.87 -3.11 -18.08
N PRO A 15 -8.44 -3.46 -19.24
CA PRO A 15 -8.32 -2.66 -20.44
C PRO A 15 -8.95 -1.26 -20.25
N GLY A 16 -8.17 -0.22 -20.47
CA GLY A 16 -8.58 1.19 -20.36
C GLY A 16 -7.41 2.08 -19.98
N ASP A 17 -7.61 3.40 -20.03
CA ASP A 17 -6.66 4.37 -19.46
C ASP A 17 -7.17 4.76 -18.07
N SER A 18 -6.71 4.02 -17.06
CA SER A 18 -7.13 4.17 -15.68
C SER A 18 -6.50 5.41 -15.02
N LEU A 19 -5.35 5.85 -15.53
CA LEU A 19 -4.62 7.03 -15.07
C LEU A 19 -5.12 8.34 -15.70
N ASP A 20 -5.76 8.33 -16.88
CA ASP A 20 -6.31 9.55 -17.50
C ASP A 20 -7.45 10.20 -16.69
N ARG A 21 -7.99 9.50 -15.68
CA ARG A 21 -9.05 10.03 -14.83
C ARG A 21 -8.52 10.59 -13.50
N GLY A 22 -8.52 11.91 -13.41
CA GLY A 22 -8.46 12.64 -12.13
C GLY A 22 -7.09 12.65 -11.47
N THR A 23 -7.02 12.36 -10.17
CA THR A 23 -5.83 12.64 -9.35
C THR A 23 -4.65 11.71 -9.61
N LEU A 24 -4.88 10.56 -10.27
CA LEU A 24 -3.81 9.63 -10.66
C LEU A 24 -3.09 10.03 -11.95
N ARG A 25 -3.65 10.97 -12.72
CA ARG A 25 -2.99 11.55 -13.89
C ARG A 25 -1.65 12.19 -13.53
N LEU A 26 -1.54 12.76 -12.35
CA LEU A 26 -0.28 13.29 -11.81
C LEU A 26 0.79 12.19 -11.67
N LEU A 27 0.41 10.94 -11.38
CA LEU A 27 1.37 9.83 -11.34
C LEU A 27 1.84 9.46 -12.75
N ALA A 28 0.93 9.42 -13.73
CA ALA A 28 1.28 9.22 -15.14
C ALA A 28 2.19 10.33 -15.67
N GLU A 29 1.87 11.60 -15.38
CA GLU A 29 2.67 12.77 -15.77
C GLU A 29 4.07 12.77 -15.15
N ASN A 30 4.24 12.13 -13.99
CA ASN A 30 5.54 11.89 -13.35
C ASN A 30 6.24 10.60 -13.84
N GLY A 31 5.78 9.99 -14.93
CA GLY A 31 6.43 8.87 -15.60
C GLY A 31 6.04 7.48 -15.08
N ALA A 32 4.98 7.36 -14.28
CA ALA A 32 4.50 6.06 -13.83
C ALA A 32 3.76 5.32 -14.96
N SER A 33 4.25 4.13 -15.32
CA SER A 33 3.55 3.21 -16.24
C SER A 33 2.48 2.43 -15.49
N GLU A 34 1.26 2.37 -16.04
CA GLU A 34 0.15 1.56 -15.51
C GLU A 34 0.55 0.10 -15.33
N GLU A 35 1.18 -0.49 -16.34
CA GLU A 35 1.63 -1.89 -16.32
C GLU A 35 2.65 -2.11 -15.21
N ALA A 36 3.64 -1.22 -15.09
CA ALA A 36 4.66 -1.31 -14.05
C ALA A 36 4.04 -1.18 -12.64
N MET A 37 3.07 -0.27 -12.47
CA MET A 37 2.34 -0.10 -11.22
C MET A 37 1.49 -1.33 -10.91
N ALA A 38 0.76 -1.87 -11.88
CA ALA A 38 -0.08 -3.06 -11.73
C ALA A 38 0.76 -4.26 -11.27
N VAL A 39 1.88 -4.52 -11.95
CA VAL A 39 2.82 -5.60 -11.60
C VAL A 39 3.40 -5.37 -10.21
N THR A 40 3.89 -4.16 -9.92
CA THR A 40 4.54 -3.86 -8.63
C THR A 40 3.55 -4.01 -7.45
N LEU A 41 2.37 -3.39 -7.56
CA LEU A 41 1.32 -3.48 -6.53
C LEU A 41 0.79 -4.91 -6.40
N GLY A 42 0.67 -5.64 -7.51
CA GLY A 42 0.27 -7.04 -7.54
C GLY A 42 1.27 -7.93 -6.79
N CYS A 43 2.57 -7.79 -7.08
CA CYS A 43 3.63 -8.53 -6.39
C CYS A 43 3.66 -8.22 -4.89
N ILE A 44 3.65 -6.93 -4.52
CA ILE A 44 3.66 -6.53 -3.10
C ILE A 44 2.40 -7.03 -2.39
N GLY A 45 1.22 -6.84 -2.99
CA GLY A 45 -0.05 -7.31 -2.45
C GLY A 45 -0.07 -8.82 -2.22
N SER A 46 0.47 -9.59 -3.16
CA SER A 46 0.53 -11.06 -3.11
C SER A 46 1.50 -11.56 -2.04
N MET A 47 2.74 -11.06 -2.04
CA MET A 47 3.73 -11.38 -0.99
C MET A 47 3.18 -11.09 0.40
N ARG A 48 2.41 -10.01 0.51
CA ARG A 48 1.82 -9.60 1.76
C ARG A 48 0.63 -10.46 2.19
N ALA A 49 -0.20 -10.90 1.25
CA ALA A 49 -1.24 -11.90 1.54
C ALA A 49 -0.61 -13.19 2.09
N VAL A 50 0.50 -13.64 1.50
CA VAL A 50 1.30 -14.77 2.00
C VAL A 50 1.83 -14.49 3.41
N ALA A 51 2.38 -13.30 3.67
CA ALA A 51 2.87 -12.92 5.00
C ALA A 51 1.76 -12.93 6.07
N LEU A 52 0.55 -12.49 5.73
CA LEU A 52 -0.61 -12.55 6.63
C LEU A 52 -1.04 -13.98 6.93
N PHE A 53 -1.07 -14.84 5.91
CA PHE A 53 -1.35 -16.27 6.07
C PHE A 53 -0.30 -16.94 6.96
N ALA A 54 0.98 -16.70 6.67
CA ALA A 54 2.11 -17.20 7.45
C ALA A 54 2.07 -16.72 8.91
N ASN A 55 1.64 -15.48 9.19
CA ASN A 55 1.47 -14.98 10.56
C ASN A 55 0.54 -15.82 11.43
N GLY A 56 -0.49 -16.43 10.83
CA GLY A 56 -1.42 -17.32 11.53
C GLY A 56 -0.88 -18.75 11.74
N LYS A 57 0.18 -19.15 11.04
CA LYS A 57 0.65 -20.55 10.98
C LYS A 57 2.09 -20.75 11.47
N LEU A 58 2.95 -19.73 11.33
CA LEU A 58 4.36 -19.78 11.70
C LEU A 58 4.60 -18.93 12.96
N PRO A 59 4.78 -19.56 14.14
CA PRO A 59 4.85 -18.83 15.40
C PRO A 59 6.03 -17.86 15.48
N VAL A 60 7.19 -18.27 14.97
CA VAL A 60 8.46 -17.51 15.04
C VAL A 60 8.60 -16.50 13.89
N TYR A 61 8.44 -16.95 12.65
CA TYR A 61 8.72 -16.13 11.47
C TYR A 61 7.51 -15.34 10.96
N GLY A 62 6.30 -15.81 11.26
CA GLY A 62 5.06 -15.18 10.80
C GLY A 62 4.91 -13.70 11.24
N PRO A 63 5.16 -13.36 12.52
CA PRO A 63 5.13 -11.97 12.98
C PRO A 63 6.15 -11.08 12.26
N LEU A 64 7.36 -11.59 11.98
CA LEU A 64 8.39 -10.84 11.26
C LEU A 64 7.99 -10.57 9.80
N MET A 65 7.45 -11.58 9.12
CA MET A 65 6.94 -11.43 7.76
C MET A 65 5.79 -10.41 7.71
N ARG A 66 4.87 -10.47 8.68
CA ARG A 66 3.79 -9.49 8.80
C ARG A 66 4.31 -8.08 9.06
N TYR A 67 5.32 -7.93 9.92
CA TYR A 67 5.98 -6.65 10.18
C TYR A 67 6.54 -6.06 8.89
N ALA A 68 7.39 -6.82 8.18
CA ALA A 68 8.05 -6.37 6.97
C ALA A 68 7.02 -6.02 5.88
N GLY A 69 6.05 -6.90 5.65
CA GLY A 69 4.96 -6.63 4.70
C GLY A 69 4.14 -5.40 5.08
N SER A 70 3.85 -5.21 6.38
CA SER A 70 3.16 -4.03 6.92
C SER A 70 3.92 -2.74 6.70
N PHE A 71 5.22 -2.75 6.93
CA PHE A 71 6.08 -1.61 6.71
C PHE A 71 6.17 -1.21 5.23
N VAL A 72 6.40 -2.18 4.33
CA VAL A 72 6.41 -1.93 2.88
C VAL A 72 5.07 -1.37 2.40
N GLY A 73 3.95 -1.93 2.88
CA GLY A 73 2.63 -1.40 2.54
C GLY A 73 2.43 0.05 3.00
N ALA A 74 2.90 0.41 4.20
CA ALA A 74 2.82 1.79 4.69
C ALA A 74 3.57 2.75 3.76
N PHE A 75 4.76 2.33 3.32
CA PHE A 75 5.58 3.11 2.41
C PHE A 75 4.90 3.30 1.04
N VAL A 76 4.32 2.25 0.47
CA VAL A 76 3.60 2.32 -0.81
C VAL A 76 2.43 3.30 -0.74
N TRP A 77 1.57 3.20 0.28
CA TRP A 77 0.45 4.14 0.43
C TRP A 77 0.90 5.58 0.62
N MET A 78 1.98 5.78 1.39
CA MET A 78 2.56 7.09 1.60
C MET A 78 3.13 7.67 0.29
N MET A 79 3.79 6.86 -0.54
CA MET A 79 4.31 7.30 -1.84
C MET A 79 3.21 7.65 -2.84
N LEU A 80 2.05 7.00 -2.77
CA LEU A 80 0.88 7.40 -3.57
C LEU A 80 0.21 8.67 -3.01
N MET A 81 0.24 8.87 -1.70
CA MET A 81 -0.38 10.01 -1.02
C MET A 81 0.40 11.33 -1.21
N LEU A 82 1.72 11.29 -1.05
CA LEU A 82 2.56 12.50 -1.00
C LEU A 82 2.48 13.38 -2.26
N PRO A 83 2.47 12.84 -3.50
CA PRO A 83 2.26 13.64 -4.70
C PRO A 83 0.93 14.38 -4.69
N LEU A 84 -0.13 13.75 -4.18
CA LEU A 84 -1.46 14.36 -4.09
C LEU A 84 -1.51 15.45 -3.02
N VAL A 85 -0.80 15.27 -1.91
CA VAL A 85 -0.64 16.31 -0.89
C VAL A 85 0.10 17.50 -1.49
N TYR A 86 1.21 17.25 -2.17
CA TYR A 86 2.03 18.29 -2.79
C TYR A 86 1.24 19.09 -3.82
N ASP A 87 0.53 18.42 -4.74
CA ASP A 87 -0.33 19.07 -5.72
C ASP A 87 -1.48 19.85 -5.06
N SER A 88 -2.11 19.29 -4.03
CA SER A 88 -3.18 19.99 -3.29
C SER A 88 -2.69 21.29 -2.64
N LEU A 89 -1.45 21.30 -2.14
CA LEU A 89 -0.83 22.48 -1.53
C LEU A 89 -0.47 23.54 -2.57
N LEU A 90 -0.02 23.14 -3.77
CA LEU A 90 0.33 24.08 -4.84
C LEU A 90 -0.90 24.65 -5.57
N SER A 91 -1.89 23.80 -5.84
CA SER A 91 -3.06 24.17 -6.65
C SER A 91 -4.20 24.77 -5.82
N GLY A 92 -4.17 24.58 -4.49
CA GLY A 92 -5.29 24.91 -3.59
C GLY A 92 -6.50 23.98 -3.74
N LYS A 93 -6.42 22.94 -4.59
CA LYS A 93 -7.50 21.98 -4.83
C LYS A 93 -7.21 20.70 -4.07
N VAL A 94 -7.93 20.46 -2.98
CA VAL A 94 -7.69 19.30 -2.12
C VAL A 94 -8.25 18.02 -2.75
N SER A 95 -7.40 16.99 -2.88
CA SER A 95 -7.84 15.66 -3.32
C SER A 95 -8.44 14.83 -2.17
N ILE A 96 -9.63 14.27 -2.39
CA ILE A 96 -10.28 13.34 -1.46
C ILE A 96 -9.49 12.04 -1.25
N PHE A 97 -8.56 11.71 -2.15
CA PHE A 97 -7.72 10.52 -2.03
C PHE A 97 -6.60 10.69 -0.99
N VAL A 98 -6.23 11.94 -0.64
CA VAL A 98 -5.23 12.21 0.41
C VAL A 98 -5.63 11.56 1.75
N PRO A 99 -6.80 11.86 2.35
CA PRO A 99 -7.18 11.23 3.61
C PRO A 99 -7.41 9.72 3.49
N LEU A 100 -7.85 9.23 2.32
CA LEU A 100 -8.03 7.78 2.09
C LEU A 100 -6.69 7.03 2.12
N LEU A 101 -5.71 7.50 1.34
CA LEU A 101 -4.35 6.92 1.31
C LEU A 101 -3.63 7.13 2.65
N GLY A 102 -3.88 8.24 3.34
CA GLY A 102 -3.41 8.49 4.69
C GLY A 102 -3.96 7.48 5.70
N MET A 103 -5.26 7.17 5.62
CA MET A 103 -5.87 6.16 6.49
C MET A 103 -5.31 4.76 6.21
N LEU A 104 -5.06 4.41 4.94
CA LEU A 104 -4.38 3.16 4.58
C LEU A 104 -2.98 3.11 5.18
N THR A 105 -2.20 4.19 5.04
CA THR A 105 -0.85 4.32 5.63
C THR A 105 -0.89 4.11 7.14
N LEU A 106 -1.79 4.79 7.85
CA LEU A 106 -1.95 4.64 9.30
C LEU A 106 -2.36 3.22 9.69
N GLY A 107 -3.29 2.60 8.96
CA GLY A 107 -3.70 1.22 9.18
C GLY A 107 -2.52 0.24 9.05
N GLU A 108 -1.59 0.50 8.14
CA GLU A 108 -0.36 -0.27 8.03
C GLU A 108 0.58 -0.09 9.21
N LEU A 109 0.80 1.15 9.64
CA LEU A 109 1.64 1.44 10.81
C LEU A 109 1.07 0.80 12.09
N ILE A 110 -0.26 0.77 12.24
CA ILE A 110 -0.92 0.02 13.32
C ILE A 110 -0.65 -1.48 13.19
N SER A 111 -0.67 -2.04 11.97
CA SER A 111 -0.33 -3.45 11.74
C SER A 111 1.15 -3.75 12.05
N VAL A 112 2.06 -2.81 11.77
CA VAL A 112 3.48 -2.90 12.18
C VAL A 112 3.57 -2.97 13.70
N TYR A 113 2.95 -2.03 14.41
CA TYR A 113 2.93 -2.01 15.87
C TYR A 113 2.41 -3.33 16.47
N ARG A 114 1.29 -3.85 15.95
CA ARG A 114 0.73 -5.14 16.36
C ARG A 114 1.70 -6.29 16.10
N ALA A 115 2.34 -6.33 14.93
CA ALA A 115 3.30 -7.38 14.60
C ALA A 115 4.52 -7.40 15.54
N VAL A 116 5.06 -6.22 15.90
CA VAL A 116 6.15 -6.11 16.89
C VAL A 116 5.71 -6.63 18.25
N ARG A 117 4.54 -6.18 18.72
CA ARG A 117 3.97 -6.59 19.99
C ARG A 117 3.75 -8.10 20.05
N ASP A 118 3.11 -8.67 19.04
CA ASP A 118 2.79 -10.10 18.96
C ASP A 118 4.06 -10.95 18.82
N GLY A 119 5.08 -10.45 18.12
CA GLY A 119 6.41 -11.09 18.02
C GLY A 119 7.19 -11.07 19.34
N GLY A 120 7.06 -10.00 20.14
CA GLY A 120 7.67 -9.88 21.46
C GLY A 120 7.08 -10.85 22.49
N PHE A 121 5.78 -11.14 22.40
CA PHE A 121 5.11 -12.09 23.29
C PHE A 121 5.47 -13.55 23.04
N ARG A 122 5.85 -13.93 21.80
CA ARG A 122 6.15 -15.32 21.44
C ARG A 122 7.60 -15.74 21.68
N ARG A 123 8.47 -14.81 22.08
CA ARG A 123 9.87 -15.09 22.45
C ARG A 123 10.06 -15.34 23.96
N ARG A 124 9.00 -15.28 24.75
CA ARG A 124 8.97 -15.68 26.17
C ARG A 124 8.21 -16.97 26.30
#